data_AF-A0A376YKG2-F1
#
_entry.id   AF-A0A376YKG2-F1
#
_cell.length_a   1.000
_cell.length_b   1.000
_cell.length_c   1.000
_cell.angle_alpha   90.00
_cell.angle_beta   90.00
_cell.angle_gamma   90.00
#
_symmetry.space_group_name_H-M   'P 1'
#
loop_
_entity.id
_entity.type
_entity.pdbx_description
1 polymer ?
#
loop_
_entity_poly.entity_id
_entity_poly.type
_entity_poly.pdbx_seq_one_letter_code
_entity_poly.pdbx_strand_id
1 'polypeptide(L)'
;MQEEKQHYLYVLVPENGDTFKIGISCGPLARFKGLQVSPDFALSRVYRGTRLAIVNLERALHATFFPWNAPWEKSAGGGHTEWFTRECLDKV
;
A
#
# COMPACT_ATOMS: atom_id res chain seq x y z
N MET A 1 18.88 14.82 20.15
CA MET A 1 18.20 13.58 19.71
C MET A 1 17.32 13.93 18.55
N GLN A 2 17.66 13.54 17.32
CA GLN A 2 16.72 13.62 16.20
C GLN A 2 15.72 12.48 16.40
N GLU A 3 14.43 12.79 16.52
CA GLU A 3 13.40 11.76 16.44
C GLU A 3 13.56 11.04 15.11
N GLU A 4 13.79 9.73 15.13
CA GLU A 4 13.71 8.93 13.92
C GLU A 4 12.33 9.14 13.30
N LYS A 5 12.30 9.70 12.10
CA LYS A 5 11.06 9.86 11.34
C LYS A 5 10.40 8.50 11.22
N GLN A 6 9.20 8.38 11.77
CA GLN A 6 8.44 7.14 11.74
C GLN A 6 8.04 6.83 10.30
N HIS A 7 8.29 5.59 9.89
CA HIS A 7 7.88 5.09 8.59
C HIS A 7 6.69 4.15 8.77
N TYR A 8 5.73 4.28 7.86
CA TYR A 8 4.53 3.47 7.83
C TYR A 8 4.48 2.68 6.54
N LEU A 9 4.23 1.38 6.65
CA LEU A 9 3.73 0.58 5.53
C LEU A 9 2.21 0.62 5.59
N TYR A 10 1.56 0.86 4.46
CA TYR A 10 0.12 0.74 4.35
C TYR A 10 -0.26 -0.31 3.33
N VAL A 11 -1.35 -1.01 3.64
CA VAL A 11 -2.14 -1.80 2.70
C VAL A 11 -3.48 -1.10 2.60
N LEU A 12 -3.72 -0.43 1.47
CA LEU A 12 -4.90 0.36 1.22
C LEU A 12 -5.85 -0.42 0.32
N VAL A 13 -7.08 -0.65 0.77
CA VAL A 13 -8.15 -1.27 -0.02
C VAL A 13 -9.17 -0.17 -0.35
N PRO A 14 -9.47 0.12 -1.63
CA PRO A 14 -10.56 1.02 -1.97
C PRO A 14 -11.92 0.38 -1.72
N GLU A 15 -12.98 1.18 -1.61
CA GLU A 15 -14.36 0.69 -1.36
C GLU A 15 -14.91 -0.25 -2.43
N ASN A 16 -14.47 -0.16 -3.69
CA ASN A 16 -14.86 -1.14 -4.72
C ASN A 16 -14.27 -2.52 -4.43
N GLY A 17 -13.23 -2.60 -3.61
CA GLY A 17 -12.73 -3.83 -3.03
C GLY A 17 -12.03 -4.76 -4.00
N ASP A 18 -11.83 -4.45 -5.28
CA ASP A 18 -11.25 -5.39 -6.27
C ASP A 18 -9.71 -5.48 -6.18
N THR A 19 -9.08 -4.39 -5.76
CA THR A 19 -7.63 -4.25 -5.69
C THR A 19 -7.20 -3.74 -4.33
N PHE A 20 -5.91 -3.82 -4.05
CA PHE A 20 -5.29 -3.14 -2.92
C PHE A 20 -3.94 -2.58 -3.31
N LYS A 21 -3.50 -1.54 -2.60
CA LYS A 21 -2.22 -0.88 -2.78
C LYS A 21 -1.32 -1.14 -1.59
N ILE A 22 -0.08 -1.56 -1.84
CA ILE A 22 0.96 -1.61 -0.82
C ILE A 22 1.92 -0.45 -1.04
N GLY A 23 2.20 0.35 -0.02
CA GLY A 23 3.26 1.35 -0.12
C GLY A 23 3.74 1.87 1.21
N ILE A 24 4.79 2.69 1.16
CA ILE A 24 5.39 3.32 2.34
C ILE A 24 5.06 4.82 2.36
N SER A 25 4.86 5.37 3.57
CA SER A 25 4.72 6.81 3.77
C SER A 25 5.16 7.24 5.17
N CYS A 26 5.55 8.51 5.32
CA CYS A 26 5.68 9.15 6.64
C CYS A 26 4.35 9.79 7.10
N GLY A 27 3.31 9.73 6.28
CA GLY A 27 1.99 10.32 6.52
C GLY A 27 0.92 9.63 5.65
N PRO A 28 0.51 8.39 5.99
CA PRO A 28 -0.34 7.57 5.13
C PRO A 28 -1.69 8.23 4.82
N LEU A 29 -2.30 8.96 5.77
CA LEU A 29 -3.56 9.67 5.52
C LEU A 29 -3.44 10.78 4.46
N ALA A 30 -2.34 11.54 4.46
CA ALA A 30 -2.07 12.54 3.44
C ALA A 30 -1.83 11.87 2.07
N ARG A 31 -1.16 10.71 2.08
CA ARG A 31 -0.97 9.91 0.86
C ARG A 31 -2.30 9.40 0.31
N PHE A 32 -3.21 8.92 1.16
CA PHE A 32 -4.52 8.41 0.75
C PHE A 32 -5.36 9.48 0.06
N LYS A 33 -5.39 10.71 0.62
CA LYS A 33 -6.07 11.85 0.00
C LYS A 33 -5.56 12.14 -1.41
N GLY A 34 -4.26 11.95 -1.66
CA GLY A 34 -3.65 12.16 -2.97
C GLY A 34 -3.91 11.05 -3.99
N LEU A 35 -4.38 9.86 -3.56
CA LEU A 35 -4.61 8.71 -4.45
C LEU A 35 -5.97 8.77 -5.18
N GLN A 36 -6.83 9.75 -4.87
CA GLN A 36 -8.16 9.92 -5.48
C GLN A 36 -9.02 8.63 -5.42
N VAL A 37 -8.90 7.87 -4.33
CA VAL A 37 -9.72 6.69 -4.02
C VAL A 37 -10.39 6.85 -2.67
N SER A 38 -11.60 6.29 -2.53
CA SER A 38 -12.27 6.15 -1.23
C SER A 38 -11.73 4.90 -0.52
N PRO A 39 -11.05 5.02 0.63
CA PRO A 39 -10.52 3.87 1.37
C PRO A 39 -11.62 3.13 2.15
N ASP A 40 -11.66 1.81 2.04
CA ASP A 40 -12.30 0.96 3.05
C ASP A 40 -11.33 0.79 4.23
N PHE A 41 -11.55 1.56 5.29
CA PHE A 41 -10.72 1.51 6.50
C PHE A 41 -10.88 0.21 7.31
N ALA A 42 -11.99 -0.52 7.16
CA ALA A 42 -12.19 -1.80 7.84
C ALA A 42 -11.28 -2.89 7.25
N LEU A 43 -11.00 -2.80 5.95
CA LEU A 43 -10.10 -3.73 5.25
C LEU A 43 -8.67 -3.22 5.10
N SER A 44 -8.44 -1.91 5.18
CA SER A 44 -7.09 -1.32 5.09
C SER A 44 -6.28 -1.53 6.38
N ARG A 45 -4.96 -1.61 6.26
CA ARG A 45 -4.03 -1.77 7.39
C ARG A 45 -2.85 -0.81 7.30
N VAL A 46 -2.35 -0.39 8.45
CA VAL A 46 -1.15 0.44 8.57
C VAL A 46 -0.24 -0.17 9.63
N TYR A 47 1.02 -0.36 9.28
CA TYR A 47 2.06 -0.89 10.16
C TYR A 47 3.13 0.17 10.35
N ARG A 48 3.55 0.38 11.60
CA ARG A 48 4.61 1.33 11.97
C ARG A 48 5.89 0.57 12.30
N GLY A 49 7.03 1.10 11.87
CA GLY A 49 8.32 0.50 12.21
C GLY A 49 9.50 1.44 11.92
N THR A 50 10.70 0.90 12.11
CA THR A 50 11.92 1.55 11.63
C THR A 50 11.92 1.60 10.11
N ARG A 51 12.67 2.55 9.53
CA ARG A 51 12.78 2.68 8.06
C ARG A 51 13.18 1.36 7.40
N LEU A 52 14.21 0.71 7.94
CA LEU A 52 14.76 -0.53 7.37
C LEU A 52 13.74 -1.67 7.41
N ALA A 53 13.05 -1.85 8.55
CA ALA A 53 12.04 -2.91 8.69
C ALA A 53 10.87 -2.70 7.72
N ILE A 54 10.39 -1.46 7.58
CA ILE A 54 9.28 -1.11 6.69
C ILE A 54 9.64 -1.31 5.21
N VAL A 55 10.84 -0.89 4.80
CA VAL A 55 11.33 -1.11 3.42
C VAL A 55 11.51 -2.60 3.11
N ASN A 56 12.08 -3.37 4.05
CA ASN A 56 12.25 -4.81 3.84
C ASN A 56 10.89 -5.52 3.72
N LEU A 57 9.91 -5.13 4.55
CA LEU A 57 8.57 -5.69 4.50
C LEU A 57 7.85 -5.33 3.19
N GLU A 58 7.91 -4.07 2.74
CA GLU A 58 7.33 -3.66 1.45
C GLU A 58 7.91 -4.50 0.30
N ARG A 59 9.24 -4.63 0.23
CA ARG A 59 9.90 -5.42 -0.82
C ARG A 59 9.46 -6.88 -0.80
N ALA A 60 9.33 -7.48 0.38
CA ALA A 60 8.85 -8.86 0.52
C ALA A 60 7.39 -9.00 0.04
N LEU A 61 6.51 -8.07 0.42
CA LEU A 61 5.10 -8.10 0.01
C LEU A 61 4.96 -7.85 -1.50
N HIS A 62 5.68 -6.87 -2.06
CA HIS A 62 5.69 -6.60 -3.50
C HIS A 62 6.19 -7.82 -4.28
N ALA A 63 7.26 -8.49 -3.83
CA ALA A 63 7.75 -9.72 -4.46
C ALA A 63 6.73 -10.86 -4.38
N THR A 64 6.06 -11.01 -3.24
CA THR A 64 5.02 -12.03 -3.02
C THR A 64 3.83 -11.83 -3.96
N PHE A 65 3.35 -10.59 -4.09
CA PHE A 65 2.16 -10.28 -4.88
C PHE A 65 2.43 -9.86 -6.32
N PHE A 66 3.70 -9.80 -6.74
CA PHE A 66 4.10 -9.41 -8.09
C PHE A 66 3.31 -10.11 -9.22
N PRO A 67 2.99 -11.43 -9.14
CA PRO A 67 2.20 -12.09 -10.17
C PRO A 67 0.78 -11.52 -10.37
N TRP A 68 0.24 -10.83 -9.37
CA TRP A 68 -1.10 -10.23 -9.38
C TRP A 68 -1.06 -8.70 -9.51
N ASN A 69 0.05 -8.14 -9.98
CA ASN A 69 0.16 -6.71 -10.21
C ASN A 69 -0.91 -6.25 -11.21
N ALA A 70 -1.72 -5.28 -10.79
CA ALA A 70 -2.79 -4.72 -11.58
C ALA A 70 -2.52 -3.23 -11.81
N PRO A 71 -2.27 -2.76 -13.04
CA PRO A 71 -2.15 -1.34 -13.29
C PRO A 71 -3.48 -0.65 -12.95
N TRP A 72 -3.45 0.32 -12.03
CA TRP A 72 -4.63 1.09 -11.68
C TRP A 72 -4.85 2.21 -12.69
N GLU A 73 -5.74 2.00 -13.66
CA GLU A 73 -5.98 2.92 -14.79
C GLU A 73 -6.44 4.33 -14.35
N LYS A 74 -7.01 4.47 -13.15
CA LYS A 74 -7.47 5.76 -12.60
C LYS A 74 -6.38 6.59 -11.90
N SER A 75 -5.12 6.13 -11.83
CA SER A 75 -4.07 6.91 -11.18
C SER A 75 -3.54 8.00 -12.12
N ALA A 76 -4.13 9.20 -12.08
CA ALA A 76 -3.60 10.40 -12.74
C ALA A 76 -2.28 10.92 -12.11
N GLY A 77 -1.77 10.28 -11.06
CA GLY A 77 -0.57 10.72 -10.35
C GLY A 77 0.15 9.59 -9.62
N GLY A 78 1.07 8.93 -10.32
CA GLY A 78 2.23 8.25 -9.73
C GLY A 78 1.93 7.09 -8.77
N GLY A 79 1.93 5.87 -9.32
CA GLY A 79 1.94 4.63 -8.53
C GLY A 79 1.68 3.38 -9.37
N HIS A 80 2.18 3.33 -10.61
CA HIS A 80 1.84 2.32 -11.62
C HIS A 80 2.18 0.87 -11.22
N THR A 81 3.01 0.65 -10.20
CA THR A 81 3.63 -0.66 -9.92
C THR A 81 3.27 -1.26 -8.56
N GLU A 82 2.30 -0.70 -7.84
CA GLU A 82 2.09 -1.03 -6.41
C GLU A 82 0.64 -1.45 -6.09
N TRP A 83 -0.16 -1.73 -7.11
CA TRP A 83 -1.53 -2.20 -6.99
C TRP A 83 -1.61 -3.67 -7.35
N PHE A 84 -2.43 -4.41 -6.62
CA PHE A 84 -2.53 -5.86 -6.73
C PHE A 84 -4.00 -6.28 -6.71
N THR A 85 -4.37 -7.27 -7.51
CA THR A 85 -5.73 -7.85 -7.44
C THR A 85 -5.90 -8.63 -6.14
N ARG A 86 -7.09 -8.59 -5.55
CA ARG A 86 -7.37 -9.39 -4.33
C ARG A 86 -7.48 -10.88 -4.57
N GLU A 87 -7.55 -11.32 -5.81
CA GLU A 87 -7.50 -12.75 -6.17
C GLU A 87 -6.27 -13.45 -5.59
N CYS A 88 -5.19 -12.72 -5.33
CA CYS A 88 -4.01 -13.28 -4.66
C CYS A 88 -4.33 -13.82 -3.26
N LEU A 89 -5.29 -13.24 -2.52
CA LEU A 89 -5.61 -13.61 -1.15
C LEU A 89 -6.24 -15.01 -1.04
N ASP A 90 -6.82 -15.52 -2.12
CA ASP A 90 -7.36 -16.88 -2.17
C ASP A 90 -6.26 -17.92 -2.49
N LYS A 91 -5.04 -17.47 -2.80
CA LYS A 91 -3.93 -18.30 -3.30
C LYS A 91 -2.69 -18.28 -2.40
N VAL A 92 -2.69 -17.44 -1.35
CA VAL A 92 -1.62 -17.29 -0.36
C VAL A 92 -2.13 -17.75 0.99
#